data_AF-A0A1G8SK07-F1
#
_entry.id   AF-A0A1G8SK07-F1
#
_cell.length_a   1.000
_cell.length_b   1.000
_cell.length_c   1.000
_cell.angle_alpha   90.00
_cell.angle_beta   90.00
_cell.angle_gamma   90.00
#
_symmetry.space_group_name_H-M   'P 1'
#
loop_
_entity.id
_entity.type
_entity.pdbx_description
1 polymer ?
#
loop_
_entity_poly.entity_id
_entity_poly.type
_entity_poly.pdbx_seq_one_letter_code
_entity_poly.pdbx_strand_id
1 'polypeptide(L)' 'MPGTLLLTHYRCSTCNGTGIDSESARCLDCDGTGIDNYGA' A
#
# COMPACT_ATOMS: atom_id res chain seq x y z
N MET A 1 -8.23 -23.31 13.97
CA MET A 1 -8.31 -21.84 14.10
C MET A 1 -8.38 -21.29 12.68
N PRO A 2 -9.49 -20.63 12.30
CA PRO A 2 -9.76 -20.30 10.90
C PRO A 2 -8.75 -19.25 10.41
N GLY A 3 -8.41 -19.37 9.13
CA GLY A 3 -7.20 -18.83 8.52
C GLY A 3 -7.02 -17.34 8.69
N THR A 4 -5.78 -16.96 8.95
CA THR A 4 -5.22 -15.66 8.64
C THR A 4 -5.67 -15.31 7.22
N LEU A 5 -6.60 -14.37 7.08
CA LEU A 5 -6.78 -13.64 5.83
C LEU A 5 -5.39 -13.09 5.53
N LEU A 6 -4.68 -13.74 4.61
CA LEU A 6 -3.56 -13.12 3.92
C LEU A 6 -4.22 -12.00 3.11
N LEU A 7 -4.48 -10.87 3.77
CA LEU A 7 -4.69 -9.61 3.08
C LEU A 7 -3.36 -9.43 2.37
N THR A 8 -3.29 -9.90 1.12
CA THR A 8 -2.13 -9.74 0.26
C THR A 8 -2.05 -8.24 0.06
N HIS A 9 -1.41 -7.56 1.00
CA HIS A 9 -1.10 -6.15 0.96
C HIS A 9 -0.22 -5.99 -0.26
N TYR A 10 -0.83 -5.71 -1.40
CA TYR A 10 -0.08 -5.47 -2.61
C TYR A 10 0.71 -4.20 -2.35
N ARG A 11 2.02 -4.30 -2.56
CA ARG A 11 2.90 -3.17 -2.34
C ARG A 11 2.43 -2.06 -3.28
N CYS A 12 2.21 -0.85 -2.75
CA CYS A 12 1.68 0.23 -3.57
C CYS A 12 2.61 0.49 -4.76
N SER A 13 2.07 0.32 -5.97
CA SER A 13 2.87 0.38 -7.20
C SER A 13 3.42 1.79 -7.43
N THR A 14 2.69 2.82 -6.98
CA THR A 14 3.03 4.22 -7.15
C THR A 14 4.27 4.62 -6.35
N CYS A 15 4.33 4.26 -5.07
CA CYS A 15 5.48 4.56 -4.22
C CYS A 15 6.43 3.38 -4.03
N ASN A 16 6.23 2.30 -4.76
CA ASN A 16 6.88 1.01 -4.54
C ASN A 16 6.92 0.66 -3.04
N GLY A 17 5.77 0.81 -2.38
CA GLY A 17 5.55 0.59 -0.94
C GLY A 17 6.43 1.31 0.05
N THR A 18 7.03 2.43 -0.33
CA THR A 18 7.71 3.31 0.63
C THR A 18 6.74 4.21 1.38
N GLY A 19 5.51 4.39 0.88
CA GLY A 19 4.57 5.37 1.40
C GLY A 19 4.94 6.82 1.06
N ILE A 20 5.99 7.02 0.27
CA ILE A 20 6.52 8.34 -0.04
C ILE A 20 6.50 8.50 -1.56
N ASP A 21 5.87 9.59 -1.99
CA ASP A 21 5.91 10.07 -3.36
C ASP A 21 6.94 11.20 -3.44
N SER A 22 7.64 11.31 -4.58
CA SER A 22 8.75 12.26 -4.74
C SER A 22 8.29 13.72 -4.86
N GLU A 23 7.01 13.97 -5.13
CA GLU A 23 6.43 15.30 -5.35
C GLU A 23 5.69 15.86 -4.12
N SER A 24 5.11 14.98 -3.31
CA SER A 24 4.17 15.28 -2.23
C SER A 24 4.66 14.80 -0.87
N ALA A 25 5.87 14.19 -0.78
CA ALA A 25 6.48 13.61 0.42
C ALA A 25 5.66 12.50 1.12
N ARG A 26 4.42 12.27 0.67
CA ARG A 26 3.49 11.26 1.09
C ARG A 26 2.79 10.73 -0.16
N CYS A 27 2.81 9.43 -0.35
CA CYS A 27 2.15 8.81 -1.50
C CYS A 27 0.63 8.92 -1.35
N LEU A 28 -0.01 9.64 -2.26
CA LEU A 28 -1.46 9.87 -2.24
C LEU A 28 -2.26 8.60 -2.54
N ASP A 29 -1.75 7.72 -3.40
CA ASP A 29 -2.46 6.49 -3.81
C ASP A 29 -2.62 5.47 -2.69
N CYS A 30 -1.67 5.41 -1.76
CA CYS A 30 -1.76 4.55 -0.57
C CYS A 30 -1.89 5.34 0.73
N ASP A 31 -2.19 6.63 0.65
CA ASP A 31 -2.24 7.56 1.79
C ASP A 31 -1.02 7.48 2.73
N GLY A 32 0.16 7.23 2.16
CA GLY A 32 1.43 7.09 2.88
C GLY A 32 1.65 5.78 3.62
N THR A 33 0.76 4.81 3.50
CA THR A 33 0.91 3.49 4.14
C THR A 33 1.91 2.58 3.43
N GLY A 34 2.23 2.87 2.16
CA GLY A 34 3.03 2.00 1.31
C GLY A 34 2.31 0.72 0.89
N ILE A 35 1.04 0.58 1.25
CA ILE A 35 0.24 -0.60 0.99
C ILE A 35 -0.94 -0.18 0.15
N ASP A 36 -1.09 -0.87 -0.96
CA ASP A 36 -2.22 -0.69 -1.83
C ASP A 36 -3.25 -1.79 -1.55
N ASN A 37 -4.47 -1.33 -1.30
CA ASN A 37 -5.62 -2.15 -0.98
C ASN A 37 -6.57 -2.27 -2.17
N TYR A 38 -6.13 -2.02 -3.43
CA TYR A 38 -6.89 -2.30 -4.66
C TYR A 38 -7.09 -3.81 -4.92
N GLY A 39 -7.31 -4.62 -3.87
CA GLY A 39 -7.47 -6.07 -3.91
C GLY A 39 -8.75 -6.57 -3.24
N ALA A 40 -9.86 -5.85 -3.37
CA ALA A 40 -11.23 -6.33 -3.08
C ALA A 40 -12.23 -5.77 -4.09
#